data_AF-F4GN85-F1
#
_entry.id   AF-F4GN85-F1
#
_cell.length_a   1.000
_cell.length_b   1.000
_cell.length_c   1.000
_cell.angle_alpha   90.00
_cell.angle_beta   90.00
_cell.angle_gamma   90.00
#
_symmetry.space_group_name_H-M   'P 1'
#
loop_
_entity.id
_entity.type
_entity.pdbx_description
1 polymer ?
#
loop_
_entity_poly.entity_id
_entity_poly.type
_entity_poly.pdbx_seq_one_letter_code
_entity_poly.pdbx_strand_id
1 'polypeptide(L)'
;MQPQWASHDNPQVDLIWGYLKALDLDIDQVRKDMSNPTIAAIVDQDKVDLRALQVTQTPTFFVNGKPLPKFGFEQLKTLVEQEVKIAYKK
;
A
#
# COMPACT_ATOMS: atom_id res chain seq x y z
N MET A 1 4.51 6.99 15.14
CA MET A 1 4.87 6.73 13.72
C MET A 1 4.98 5.23 13.49
N GLN A 2 4.82 4.74 12.25
CA GLN A 2 4.83 3.31 11.91
C GLN A 2 5.97 2.49 12.56
N PRO A 3 7.23 2.95 12.63
CA PRO A 3 8.31 2.17 13.25
C PRO A 3 8.08 1.83 14.73
N GLN A 4 7.21 2.55 15.43
CA GLN A 4 6.95 2.35 16.86
C GLN A 4 5.93 1.23 17.12
N TRP A 5 4.92 1.08 16.26
CA TRP A 5 3.82 0.12 16.46
C TRP A 5 3.84 -1.06 15.46
N ALA A 6 4.50 -0.90 14.32
CA ALA A 6 4.69 -1.94 13.30
C ALA A 6 6.18 -2.21 13.07
N SER A 7 6.95 -2.32 14.15
CA SER A 7 8.34 -2.80 14.06
C SER A 7 8.38 -4.22 13.49
N HIS A 8 9.37 -4.49 12.64
CA HIS A 8 9.53 -5.80 11.99
C HIS A 8 9.80 -6.92 13.00
N ASP A 9 10.61 -6.63 14.02
CA ASP A 9 11.08 -7.63 14.99
C ASP A 9 10.10 -7.82 16.16
N ASN A 10 9.32 -6.80 16.48
CA ASN A 10 8.38 -6.81 17.62
C ASN A 10 7.18 -5.88 17.35
N PRO A 11 6.19 -6.32 16.55
CA PRO A 11 5.02 -5.51 16.26
C PRO A 11 4.17 -5.31 17.52
N GLN A 12 3.82 -4.05 17.80
CA GLN A 12 3.00 -3.63 18.93
C GLN A 12 1.75 -2.91 18.41
N VAL A 13 0.88 -3.67 17.73
CA VAL A 13 -0.28 -3.14 16.99
C VAL A 13 -1.21 -2.32 17.89
N ASP A 14 -1.36 -2.69 19.17
CA ASP A 14 -2.21 -1.97 20.13
C ASP A 14 -1.78 -0.52 20.37
N LEU A 15 -0.51 -0.17 20.12
CA LEU A 15 -0.07 1.22 20.21
C LEU A 15 -0.77 2.13 19.19
N ILE A 16 -1.32 1.58 18.11
CA ILE A 16 -2.03 2.34 17.08
C ILE A 16 -3.19 3.16 17.67
N TRP A 17 -3.89 2.64 18.68
CA TRP A 17 -4.99 3.33 19.35
C TRP A 17 -4.56 4.63 20.02
N GLY A 18 -3.33 4.69 20.53
CA GLY A 18 -2.77 5.91 21.10
C GLY A 18 -2.56 6.99 20.04
N TYR A 19 -2.06 6.60 18.86
CA TYR A 19 -1.87 7.53 17.74
C TYR A 19 -3.20 7.99 17.13
N LEU A 20 -4.18 7.09 16.99
CA LEU A 20 -5.48 7.41 16.41
C LEU A 20 -6.28 8.41 17.27
N LYS A 21 -6.16 8.34 18.61
CA LYS A 21 -6.78 9.32 19.52
C LYS A 21 -6.28 10.75 19.33
N ALA A 22 -5.09 10.94 18.79
CA ALA A 22 -4.55 12.26 18.50
C ALA A 22 -5.08 12.84 17.18
N LEU A 23 -5.87 12.06 16.43
CA LEU A 23 -6.52 12.46 15.20
C LEU A 23 -8.00 12.74 15.47
N ASP A 24 -8.62 13.58 14.64
CA ASP A 24 -10.05 13.86 14.68
C ASP A 24 -10.84 12.72 14.00
N LEU A 25 -10.76 11.52 14.59
CA LEU A 25 -11.39 10.29 14.09
C LEU A 25 -12.39 9.73 15.11
N ASP A 26 -13.49 9.17 14.62
CA ASP A 26 -14.40 8.35 15.42
C ASP A 26 -13.79 6.97 15.68
N ILE A 27 -13.27 6.79 16.89
CA ILE A 27 -12.56 5.57 17.29
C ILE A 27 -13.49 4.35 17.36
N ASP A 28 -14.76 4.54 17.69
CA ASP A 28 -15.71 3.44 17.76
C ASP A 28 -16.10 2.96 16.35
N GLN A 29 -16.22 3.89 15.41
CA GLN A 29 -16.36 3.55 13.99
C GLN A 29 -15.11 2.83 13.46
N VAL A 30 -13.89 3.27 13.81
CA VAL A 30 -12.65 2.56 13.41
C VAL A 30 -12.64 1.12 13.90
N ARG A 31 -13.03 0.86 15.15
CA ARG A 31 -13.10 -0.51 15.69
C ARG A 31 -14.09 -1.37 14.93
N LYS A 32 -15.24 -0.81 14.57
CA LYS A 32 -16.25 -1.50 13.76
C LYS A 32 -15.70 -1.82 12.37
N ASP A 33 -15.03 -0.86 11.74
CA ASP A 33 -14.45 -1.03 10.41
C ASP A 33 -13.31 -2.05 10.39
N MET A 34 -12.50 -2.15 11.44
CA MET A 34 -11.48 -3.20 11.56
C MET A 34 -12.07 -4.63 11.56
N SER A 35 -13.34 -4.78 11.96
CA SER A 35 -14.07 -6.05 11.91
C SER A 35 -14.90 -6.26 10.63
N ASN A 36 -14.88 -5.29 9.71
CA ASN A 36 -15.74 -5.30 8.53
C ASN A 36 -15.28 -6.38 7.52
N PRO A 37 -16.15 -7.33 7.14
CA PRO A 37 -15.78 -8.39 6.20
C PRO A 37 -15.41 -7.86 4.82
N THR A 38 -15.93 -6.70 4.40
CA THR A 38 -15.57 -6.06 3.14
C THR A 38 -14.10 -5.61 3.16
N ILE A 39 -13.62 -5.07 4.28
CA ILE A 39 -12.21 -4.67 4.42
C ILE A 39 -11.30 -5.90 4.42
N ALA A 40 -11.72 -6.98 5.10
CA ALA A 40 -10.99 -8.25 5.03
C ALA A 40 -10.90 -8.80 3.60
N ALA A 41 -11.99 -8.75 2.84
CA ALA A 41 -12.03 -9.19 1.45
C ALA A 41 -11.10 -8.37 0.54
N ILE A 42 -11.00 -7.05 0.76
CA ILE A 42 -10.05 -6.19 0.02
C ILE A 42 -8.60 -6.64 0.30
N VAL A 43 -8.25 -6.86 1.57
CA VAL A 43 -6.90 -7.32 1.96
C VAL A 43 -6.59 -8.70 1.37
N ASP A 44 -7.57 -9.60 1.29
CA ASP A 44 -7.36 -10.92 0.69
C ASP A 44 -7.21 -10.84 -0.83
N GLN A 45 -7.94 -9.94 -1.51
CA GLN A 45 -7.74 -9.67 -2.92
C GLN A 45 -6.33 -9.10 -3.19
N ASP A 46 -5.85 -8.16 -2.38
CA ASP A 46 -4.49 -7.63 -2.50
C ASP A 46 -3.44 -8.75 -2.43
N LYS A 47 -3.61 -9.75 -1.54
CA LYS A 47 -2.72 -10.92 -1.46
C LYS A 47 -2.77 -11.82 -2.70
N VAL A 48 -3.91 -11.88 -3.39
CA VAL A 48 -4.04 -12.61 -4.66
C VAL A 48 -3.31 -11.86 -5.75
N ASP A 49 -3.47 -10.55 -5.82
CA ASP A 49 -2.85 -9.69 -6.82
C ASP A 49 -1.31 -9.68 -6.68
N LEU A 50 -0.79 -9.61 -5.45
CA LEU A 50 0.66 -9.72 -5.19
C LEU A 50 1.25 -11.02 -5.74
N ARG A 51 0.53 -12.14 -5.59
CA ARG A 51 0.94 -13.45 -6.12
C ARG A 51 0.85 -13.49 -7.65
N ALA A 52 -0.23 -12.97 -8.23
CA ALA A 52 -0.42 -12.90 -9.67
C ALA A 52 0.66 -12.04 -10.35
N LEU A 53 1.09 -10.97 -9.70
CA LEU A 53 2.14 -10.05 -10.16
C LEU A 53 3.57 -10.47 -9.75
N GLN A 54 3.73 -11.62 -9.09
CA GLN A 54 5.01 -12.15 -8.62
C GLN A 54 5.81 -11.15 -7.76
N VAL A 55 5.13 -10.34 -6.94
CA VAL A 55 5.76 -9.37 -6.05
C VAL A 55 6.33 -10.10 -4.83
N THR A 56 7.65 -10.05 -4.65
CA THR A 56 8.35 -10.73 -3.54
C THR A 56 8.86 -9.79 -2.46
N GLN A 57 8.86 -8.48 -2.73
CA GLN A 57 9.37 -7.47 -1.80
C GLN A 57 8.69 -6.11 -2.02
N THR A 58 8.68 -5.30 -0.97
CA THR A 58 8.20 -3.92 -0.99
C THR A 58 9.37 -2.96 -0.74
N PRO A 59 9.44 -1.79 -1.41
CA PRO A 59 8.48 -1.28 -2.39
C PRO A 59 8.63 -1.93 -3.78
N THR A 60 7.49 -2.14 -4.46
CA THR A 60 7.42 -2.50 -5.89
C THR A 60 6.39 -1.60 -6.57
N PHE A 61 6.71 -1.08 -7.75
CA PHE A 61 5.85 -0.16 -8.50
C PHE A 61 5.55 -0.70 -9.90
N PHE A 62 4.35 -0.38 -10.37
CA PHE A 62 3.93 -0.62 -11.75
C PHE A 62 3.36 0.68 -12.33
N VAL A 63 3.57 0.90 -13.63
CA VAL A 63 2.90 1.96 -14.40
C VAL A 63 2.23 1.28 -15.59
N ASN A 64 0.89 1.34 -15.64
CA ASN A 64 0.07 0.64 -16.66
C ASN A 64 0.46 -0.83 -16.85
N GLY A 65 0.70 -1.55 -15.74
CA GLY A 65 1.10 -2.96 -15.74
C GLY A 65 2.58 -3.22 -16.02
N LYS A 66 3.40 -2.20 -16.34
CA LYS A 66 4.85 -2.37 -16.52
C LYS A 66 5.58 -2.20 -15.19
N PRO A 67 6.43 -3.15 -14.78
CA PRO A 67 7.17 -3.06 -13.53
C PRO A 67 8.24 -1.96 -13.59
N LEU A 68 8.57 -1.38 -12.44
CA LEU A 68 9.72 -0.48 -12.25
C LEU A 68 10.94 -1.26 -11.74
N PRO A 69 11.90 -1.67 -12.59
CA PRO A 69 12.96 -2.60 -12.18
C PRO A 69 14.00 -1.97 -11.25
N LYS A 70 14.15 -0.64 -11.33
CA LYS A 70 15.03 0.16 -10.48
C LYS A 70 14.20 1.21 -9.76
N PHE A 71 14.15 1.10 -8.43
CA PHE A 71 13.42 2.05 -7.60
C PHE A 71 14.09 3.43 -7.61
N GLY A 72 13.27 4.48 -7.70
CA GLY A 72 13.70 5.87 -7.60
C GLY A 72 12.77 6.81 -8.35
N PHE A 73 12.77 8.09 -7.94
CA PHE A 73 11.87 9.10 -8.49
C PHE A 73 12.08 9.32 -9.99
N GLU A 74 13.32 9.50 -10.43
CA GLU A 74 13.64 9.72 -11.85
C GLU A 74 13.27 8.51 -12.71
N GLN A 75 13.45 7.30 -12.19
CA GLN A 75 13.09 6.05 -12.87
C GLN A 75 11.56 5.95 -13.02
N LEU A 76 10.81 6.26 -11.95
CA LEU A 76 9.35 6.30 -11.99
C LEU A 76 8.85 7.37 -12.97
N LYS A 77 9.39 8.59 -12.90
CA LYS A 77 9.05 9.71 -13.80
C LYS A 77 9.27 9.33 -15.26
N THR A 78 10.42 8.73 -15.56
CA THR A 78 10.76 8.26 -16.91
C THR A 78 9.76 7.22 -17.41
N LEU A 79 9.41 6.24 -16.58
CA LEU A 79 8.45 5.20 -16.94
C LEU A 79 7.05 5.78 -17.19
N VAL A 80 6.59 6.73 -16.34
CA VAL A 80 5.32 7.45 -16.55
C VAL A 80 5.34 8.23 -17.86
N GLU A 81 6.40 8.98 -18.15
CA GLU A 81 6.52 9.74 -19.40
C GLU A 81 6.48 8.83 -20.64
N GLN A 82 7.08 7.64 -20.56
CA GLN A 82 7.02 6.63 -21.62
C GLN A 82 5.60 6.10 -21.82
N GLU A 83 4.91 5.72 -20.75
CA GLU A 83 3.54 5.20 -20.84
C GLU A 83 2.55 6.25 -21.34
N VAL A 84 2.71 7.53 -20.96
CA VAL A 84 1.91 8.63 -21.49
C VAL A 84 2.14 8.80 -23.00
N LYS A 85 3.40 8.80 -23.46
CA LYS A 85 3.71 8.88 -24.90
C LYS A 85 3.13 7.72 -25.70
N ILE A 86 3.06 6.52 -25.11
CA ILE A 86 2.45 5.34 -25.74
C ILE A 86 0.93 5.48 -25.80
N ALA A 87 0.28 5.86 -24.69
CA ALA A 87 -1.18 5.95 -24.62
C ALA A 87 -1.78 7.04 -25.51
N TYR A 88 -1.01 8.11 -25.79
CA TYR A 88 -1.46 9.26 -26.58
C TYR A 88 -0.70 9.44 -27.90
N LYS A 89 0.00 8.39 -28.37
CA LYS A 89 0.58 8.39 -29.72
C LYS A 89 -0.58 8.37 -30.74
N LYS A 90 -0.73 9.44 -31.49
CA LYS A 90 -1.59 9.48 -32.68
C LYS A 90 -0.96 8.68 -33.81
#